data_AF-A0A8A3S570-F1
#
_entry.id   AF-A0A8A3S570-F1
#
_cell.length_a   1.000
_cell.length_b   1.000
_cell.length_c   1.000
_cell.angle_alpha   90.00
_cell.angle_beta   90.00
_cell.angle_gamma   90.00
#
_symmetry.space_group_name_H-M   'P 1'
#
loop_
_entity.id
_entity.type
_entity.pdbx_description
1 polymer ?
#
loop_
_entity_poly.entity_id
_entity_poly.type
_entity_poly.pdbx_seq_one_letter_code
_entity_poly.pdbx_strand_id
1 'polypeptide(L)'
;MIFPEECKYVGLATTKPLGEKVYFLSRWLIRETDEGPEVLAVSLADGDELMREVKAGWVLATPEETAVWPEPVNINDRSRLLRLASESGKRCTIFTSPDESRTFVFDPEPGSFLTVHVYDIVPPRAHLAAVLEELEATGLFGDLNVTFEYHIRDIRDLEAEVYPCRAGGFDRTLDADRLEGNERVAGCLTARQFCAENYGDGIEIAEICPLTQVAEEPFIARCCRGEREGVGVWNEKYGGVVHWGASPHTIDLVLRRMLEEWREDEGRGRSG
;
A
#
# COMPACT_ATOMS: atom_id res chain seq x y z
N MET A 1 4.94 10.46 16.09
CA MET A 1 3.76 9.59 15.97
C MET A 1 3.91 8.28 16.76
N ILE A 2 2.87 7.84 17.47
CA ILE A 2 2.74 6.45 18.00
C ILE A 2 1.54 5.81 17.32
N PHE A 3 1.76 4.66 16.68
CA PHE A 3 0.71 3.85 16.07
C PHE A 3 0.99 2.36 16.31
N PRO A 4 0.34 1.73 17.32
CA PRO A 4 0.59 0.33 17.69
C PRO A 4 0.58 -0.59 16.48
N GLU A 5 1.62 -1.43 16.36
CA GLU A 5 1.82 -2.36 15.25
C GLU A 5 0.61 -3.29 15.09
N GLU A 6 0.12 -3.80 16.21
CA GLU A 6 -1.04 -4.69 16.31
C GLU A 6 -1.88 -4.31 17.54
N CYS A 7 -3.20 -4.49 17.45
CA CYS A 7 -4.13 -4.18 18.55
C CYS A 7 -3.87 -5.02 19.81
N LYS A 8 -3.22 -6.18 19.71
CA LYS A 8 -2.88 -7.04 20.85
C LYS A 8 -1.94 -6.38 21.87
N TYR A 9 -1.27 -5.29 21.48
CA TYR A 9 -0.43 -4.48 22.36
C TYR A 9 -1.21 -3.37 23.10
N VAL A 10 -2.51 -3.21 22.82
CA VAL A 10 -3.40 -2.20 23.40
C VAL A 10 -4.40 -2.87 24.35
N GLY A 11 -4.27 -2.62 25.65
CA GLY A 11 -5.21 -3.10 26.65
C GLY A 11 -6.38 -2.14 26.86
N LEU A 12 -7.56 -2.68 27.15
CA LEU A 12 -8.74 -1.91 27.57
C LEU A 12 -8.86 -1.95 29.09
N ALA A 13 -8.67 -0.80 29.74
CA ALA A 13 -8.78 -0.64 31.19
C ALA A 13 -10.14 -0.02 31.58
N THR A 14 -11.23 -0.49 30.98
CA THR A 14 -12.61 -0.06 31.26
C THR A 14 -13.09 -0.53 32.63
N THR A 15 -12.75 -1.76 32.99
CA THR A 15 -13.00 -2.36 34.30
C THR A 15 -11.73 -3.02 34.81
N LYS A 16 -11.50 -2.99 36.13
CA LYS A 16 -10.30 -3.57 36.77
C LYS A 16 -10.67 -4.74 37.69
N PRO A 17 -11.27 -5.84 37.17
CA PRO A 17 -11.69 -6.97 38.00
C PRO A 17 -10.50 -7.67 38.69
N LEU A 18 -9.30 -7.53 38.14
CA LEU A 18 -8.05 -8.07 38.69
C LEU A 18 -7.12 -6.97 39.25
N GLY A 19 -7.66 -5.79 39.57
CA GLY A 19 -6.89 -4.64 40.03
C GLY A 19 -6.03 -4.03 38.91
N GLU A 20 -4.83 -3.57 39.24
CA GLU A 20 -3.88 -2.92 38.31
C GLU A 20 -3.08 -3.90 37.43
N LYS A 21 -3.63 -5.10 37.17
CA LYS A 21 -3.01 -6.10 36.31
C LYS A 21 -3.56 -6.02 34.89
N VAL A 22 -2.67 -6.12 33.90
CA VAL A 22 -3.01 -6.07 32.48
C VAL A 22 -2.35 -7.22 31.70
N TYR A 23 -2.85 -7.49 30.50
CA TYR A 23 -2.34 -8.55 29.64
C TYR A 23 -0.85 -8.34 29.30
N PHE A 24 -0.06 -9.42 29.31
CA PHE A 24 1.41 -9.34 29.22
C PHE A 24 1.97 -8.68 27.96
N LEU A 25 1.20 -8.62 26.86
CA LEU A 25 1.60 -7.88 25.66
C LEU A 25 1.28 -6.38 25.74
N SER A 26 0.50 -5.92 26.72
CA SER A 26 0.05 -4.53 26.78
C SER A 26 1.24 -3.58 26.92
N ARG A 27 1.47 -2.75 25.91
CA ARG A 27 2.39 -1.62 25.94
C ARG A 27 1.64 -0.30 26.13
N TRP A 28 0.36 -0.30 25.77
CA TRP A 28 -0.53 0.85 25.89
C TRP A 28 -1.86 0.43 26.51
N LEU A 29 -2.52 1.38 27.17
CA LEU A 29 -3.85 1.20 27.73
C LEU A 29 -4.78 2.32 27.30
N ILE A 30 -6.01 1.96 26.91
CA ILE A 30 -7.13 2.90 26.80
C ILE A 30 -7.93 2.80 28.10
N ARG A 31 -8.01 3.89 28.86
CA ARG A 31 -8.71 3.97 30.15
C ARG A 31 -9.92 4.90 29.99
N GLU A 32 -11.09 4.43 30.38
CA GLU A 32 -12.28 5.29 30.45
C GLU A 32 -12.24 6.11 31.74
N THR A 33 -12.51 7.40 31.64
CA THR A 33 -12.68 8.32 32.77
C THR A 33 -14.05 8.99 32.70
N ASP A 34 -14.44 9.71 33.76
CA ASP A 34 -15.70 10.47 33.78
C ASP A 34 -15.77 11.55 32.67
N GLU A 35 -14.61 12.02 32.20
CA GLU A 35 -14.48 13.05 31.16
C GLU A 35 -14.29 12.47 29.75
N GLY A 36 -14.17 11.14 29.64
CA GLY A 36 -13.92 10.42 28.39
C GLY A 36 -12.67 9.54 28.42
N PRO A 37 -12.32 8.90 27.28
CA PRO A 37 -11.18 7.99 27.23
C PRO A 37 -9.86 8.74 27.19
N GLU A 38 -8.87 8.21 27.90
CA GLU A 38 -7.48 8.63 27.83
C GLU A 38 -6.58 7.46 27.41
N VAL A 39 -5.40 7.77 26.88
CA VAL A 39 -4.43 6.76 26.41
C VAL A 39 -3.14 6.87 27.21
N LEU A 40 -2.66 5.73 27.71
CA LEU A 40 -1.44 5.62 28.48
C LEU A 40 -0.43 4.69 27.81
N ALA A 41 0.86 5.00 27.92
CA ALA A 41 1.93 4.01 27.80
C ALA A 41 2.15 3.35 29.16
N VAL A 42 2.46 2.06 29.18
CA VAL A 42 2.71 1.30 30.41
C VAL A 42 3.96 0.46 30.35
N SER A 43 4.60 0.29 31.51
CA SER A 43 5.67 -0.68 31.74
C SER A 43 5.17 -1.73 32.71
N LEU A 44 5.32 -3.00 32.35
CA LEU A 44 4.83 -4.14 33.13
C LEU A 44 5.94 -4.72 34.01
N ALA A 45 5.56 -5.36 35.10
CA ALA A 45 6.48 -6.17 35.87
C ALA A 45 7.07 -7.32 35.05
N ASP A 46 8.30 -7.72 35.41
CA ASP A 46 8.92 -8.91 34.83
C ASP A 46 8.20 -10.15 35.38
N GLY A 47 8.13 -11.20 34.57
CA GLY A 47 7.44 -12.43 34.91
C GLY A 47 7.09 -13.21 33.66
N ASP A 48 6.51 -14.39 33.86
CA ASP A 48 6.05 -15.30 32.80
C ASP A 48 4.51 -15.45 32.80
N GLU A 49 3.84 -14.70 33.67
CA GLU A 49 2.39 -14.72 33.82
C GLU A 49 1.67 -13.97 32.69
N LEU A 50 0.45 -14.42 32.42
CA LEU A 50 -0.47 -13.83 31.44
C LEU A 50 -0.92 -12.42 31.82
N MET A 51 -1.17 -12.20 33.11
CA MET A 51 -1.62 -10.92 33.68
C MET A 51 -0.52 -10.36 34.58
N ARG A 52 -0.01 -9.18 34.25
CA ARG A 52 1.15 -8.57 34.92
C ARG A 52 0.77 -7.24 35.54
N GLU A 53 1.40 -6.94 36.67
CA GLU A 53 1.24 -5.66 37.35
C GLU A 53 1.87 -4.53 36.54
N VAL A 54 1.19 -3.38 36.49
CA VAL A 54 1.73 -2.16 35.89
C VAL A 54 2.73 -1.52 36.86
N LYS A 55 4.02 -1.55 36.53
CA LYS A 55 5.09 -0.90 37.32
C LYS A 55 5.06 0.62 37.17
N ALA A 56 4.76 1.11 35.97
CA ALA A 56 4.71 2.52 35.65
C ALA A 56 3.74 2.78 34.50
N GLY A 57 3.15 3.98 34.49
CA GLY A 57 2.28 4.45 33.42
C GLY A 57 2.50 5.94 33.15
N TRP A 58 2.40 6.32 31.88
CA TRP A 58 2.54 7.69 31.40
C TRP A 58 1.35 8.03 30.53
N VAL A 59 0.63 9.10 30.87
CA VAL A 59 -0.47 9.60 30.04
C VAL A 59 0.12 10.15 28.74
N LEU A 60 -0.30 9.58 27.62
CA LEU A 60 0.07 10.06 26.29
C LEU A 60 -0.91 11.14 25.83
N ALA A 61 -2.21 10.89 26.01
CA ALA A 61 -3.27 11.82 25.65
C ALA A 61 -4.38 11.81 26.70
N THR A 62 -4.80 12.99 27.13
CA THR A 62 -5.94 13.19 28.04
C THR A 62 -7.28 13.05 27.29
N PRO A 63 -8.42 13.05 27.99
CA PRO A 63 -9.73 13.04 27.32
C PRO A 63 -9.94 14.23 26.38
N GLU A 64 -9.46 15.42 26.73
CA GLU A 64 -9.56 16.61 25.88
C GLU A 64 -8.73 16.49 24.58
N GLU A 65 -7.62 15.76 24.65
CA GLU A 65 -6.69 15.51 23.54
C GLU A 65 -7.08 14.30 22.68
N THR A 66 -8.11 13.55 23.09
CA THR A 66 -8.50 12.27 22.48
C THR A 66 -9.84 12.39 21.77
N ALA A 67 -9.90 11.90 20.54
CA ALA A 67 -11.15 11.61 19.83
C ALA A 67 -11.39 10.10 19.80
N VAL A 68 -12.67 9.71 19.82
CA VAL A 68 -13.09 8.35 19.44
C VAL A 68 -13.72 8.43 18.07
N TRP A 69 -13.19 7.67 17.12
CA TRP A 69 -13.81 7.58 15.80
C TRP A 69 -15.15 6.85 15.92
N PRO A 70 -16.25 7.42 15.39
CA PRO A 70 -17.61 6.96 15.73
C PRO A 70 -17.99 5.63 15.06
N GLU A 71 -17.43 5.33 13.89
CA GLU A 71 -17.80 4.14 13.11
C GLU A 71 -16.76 3.03 13.26
N PRO A 72 -17.15 1.74 13.25
CA PRO A 72 -16.18 0.66 13.17
C PRO A 72 -15.33 0.74 11.90
N VAL A 73 -14.03 0.47 12.02
CA VAL A 73 -13.06 0.54 10.91
C VAL A 73 -12.24 -0.74 10.80
N ASN A 74 -11.71 -1.02 9.61
CA ASN A 74 -10.68 -2.03 9.45
C ASN A 74 -9.39 -1.53 10.11
N ILE A 75 -9.05 -2.04 11.29
CA ILE A 75 -7.87 -1.58 12.04
C ILE A 75 -6.54 -1.99 11.40
N ASN A 76 -6.57 -2.88 10.40
CA ASN A 76 -5.41 -3.23 9.59
C ASN A 76 -5.21 -2.27 8.41
N ASP A 77 -6.18 -1.42 8.09
CA ASP A 77 -6.05 -0.38 7.06
C ASP A 77 -5.34 0.85 7.65
N ARG A 78 -4.03 0.71 7.85
CA ARG A 78 -3.21 1.68 8.59
C ARG A 78 -3.09 3.03 7.87
N SER A 79 -3.07 3.05 6.55
CA SER A 79 -3.06 4.30 5.75
C SER A 79 -4.37 5.08 5.98
N ARG A 80 -5.52 4.40 5.94
CA ARG A 80 -6.81 5.00 6.30
C ARG A 80 -6.85 5.49 7.74
N LEU A 81 -6.38 4.70 8.71
CA LEU A 81 -6.39 5.12 10.12
C LEU A 81 -5.57 6.39 10.35
N LEU A 82 -4.39 6.53 9.72
CA LEU A 82 -3.62 7.77 9.82
C LEU A 82 -4.39 8.97 9.24
N ARG A 83 -5.00 8.80 8.06
CA ARG A 83 -5.79 9.86 7.42
C ARG A 83 -6.94 10.31 8.32
N LEU A 84 -7.74 9.35 8.83
CA LEU A 84 -8.85 9.65 9.74
C LEU A 84 -8.37 10.30 11.05
N ALA A 85 -7.22 9.87 11.58
CA ALA A 85 -6.64 10.48 12.77
C ALA A 85 -6.21 11.93 12.52
N SER A 86 -5.64 12.21 11.35
CA SER A 86 -5.27 13.56 10.93
C SER A 86 -6.50 14.47 10.75
N GLU A 87 -7.57 13.92 10.17
CA GLU A 87 -8.86 14.61 9.99
C GLU A 87 -9.59 14.89 11.32
N SER A 88 -9.33 14.10 12.38
CA SER A 88 -9.95 14.28 13.70
C SER A 88 -9.62 15.63 14.35
N GLY A 89 -8.49 16.25 13.98
CA GLY A 89 -7.96 17.45 14.62
C GLY A 89 -7.53 17.28 16.08
N LYS A 90 -7.46 16.04 16.58
CA LYS A 90 -7.02 15.70 17.94
C LYS A 90 -5.63 15.07 17.91
N ARG A 91 -4.95 15.14 19.06
CA ARG A 91 -3.63 14.51 19.23
C ARG A 91 -3.74 12.99 19.20
N CYS A 92 -4.79 12.43 19.77
CA CYS A 92 -5.04 10.99 19.77
C CYS A 92 -6.39 10.68 19.14
N THR A 93 -6.45 9.69 18.25
CA THR A 93 -7.71 9.12 17.77
C THR A 93 -7.75 7.64 18.08
N ILE A 94 -8.78 7.22 18.82
CA ILE A 94 -9.07 5.82 19.12
C ILE A 94 -9.99 5.27 18.05
N PHE A 95 -9.64 4.09 17.52
CA PHE A 95 -10.41 3.36 16.53
C PHE A 95 -10.90 2.05 17.12
N THR A 96 -12.11 1.65 16.72
CA THR A 96 -12.72 0.38 17.11
C THR A 96 -12.97 -0.45 15.86
N SER A 97 -12.64 -1.73 15.89
CA SER A 97 -12.94 -2.66 14.81
C SER A 97 -14.36 -3.26 14.95
N PRO A 98 -14.89 -3.93 13.92
CA PRO A 98 -16.20 -4.59 14.00
C PRO A 98 -16.31 -5.66 15.10
N ASP A 99 -15.19 -6.28 15.50
CA ASP A 99 -15.07 -7.23 16.61
C ASP A 99 -14.74 -6.56 17.96
N GLU A 100 -14.88 -5.23 18.05
CA GLU A 100 -14.67 -4.40 19.25
C GLU A 100 -13.21 -4.29 19.74
N SER A 101 -12.25 -4.87 19.02
CA SER A 101 -10.84 -4.60 19.24
C SER A 101 -10.55 -3.10 19.03
N ARG A 102 -9.69 -2.51 19.87
CA ARG A 102 -9.33 -1.09 19.73
C ARG A 102 -7.85 -0.90 19.43
N THR A 103 -7.56 0.16 18.68
CA THR A 103 -6.21 0.71 18.50
C THR A 103 -6.29 2.23 18.54
N PHE A 104 -5.16 2.92 18.44
CA PHE A 104 -5.14 4.38 18.37
C PHE A 104 -4.00 4.87 17.50
N VAL A 105 -4.14 6.11 17.03
CA VAL A 105 -3.05 6.88 16.40
C VAL A 105 -2.84 8.13 17.23
N PHE A 106 -1.61 8.33 17.69
CA PHE A 106 -1.20 9.47 18.52
C PHE A 106 -0.16 10.33 17.82
N ASP A 107 -0.37 11.64 17.83
CA ASP A 107 0.34 12.68 17.09
C ASP A 107 0.57 12.23 15.63
N PRO A 108 -0.50 12.15 14.80
CA PRO A 108 -0.42 11.66 13.43
C PRO A 108 0.50 12.56 12.59
N GLU A 109 1.48 11.97 11.91
CA GLU A 109 2.44 12.68 11.07
C GLU A 109 2.23 12.31 9.59
N PRO A 110 1.84 13.26 8.72
CA PRO A 110 1.56 12.97 7.30
C PRO A 110 2.73 12.37 6.51
N GLY A 111 3.98 12.59 6.96
CA GLY A 111 5.19 12.09 6.29
C GLY A 111 5.67 10.71 6.74
N SER A 112 4.89 9.98 7.54
CA SER A 112 5.35 8.70 8.11
C SER A 112 5.24 7.49 7.18
N PHE A 113 4.58 7.64 6.02
CA PHE A 113 4.36 6.56 5.06
C PHE A 113 5.29 6.69 3.86
N LEU A 114 5.85 5.56 3.44
CA LEU A 114 6.61 5.48 2.20
C LEU A 114 5.64 5.46 1.03
N THR A 115 5.81 6.37 0.08
CA THR A 115 4.99 6.40 -1.14
C THR A 115 5.52 5.36 -2.12
N VAL A 116 4.64 4.50 -2.64
CA VAL A 116 4.92 3.54 -3.70
C VAL A 116 4.21 3.99 -4.97
N HIS A 117 4.98 4.23 -6.03
CA HIS A 117 4.45 4.71 -7.31
C HIS A 117 3.97 3.55 -8.17
N VAL A 118 2.68 3.51 -8.51
CA VAL A 118 2.05 2.44 -9.28
C VAL A 118 1.87 2.89 -10.73
N TYR A 119 2.58 2.25 -11.66
CA TYR A 119 2.45 2.55 -13.10
C TYR A 119 1.61 1.48 -13.80
N ASP A 120 0.51 1.89 -14.43
CA ASP A 120 -0.39 0.99 -15.14
C ASP A 120 -1.07 1.71 -16.32
N ILE A 121 -1.83 0.97 -17.13
CA ILE A 121 -2.57 1.52 -18.28
C ILE A 121 -4.02 1.08 -18.34
N VAL A 122 -4.83 1.85 -19.06
CA VAL A 122 -6.20 1.56 -19.49
C VAL A 122 -6.33 1.76 -21.00
N PRO A 123 -7.33 1.16 -21.69
CA PRO A 123 -8.38 0.23 -21.25
C PRO A 123 -7.94 -1.26 -21.28
N PRO A 124 -8.75 -2.23 -20.77
CA PRO A 124 -10.10 -2.06 -20.19
C PRO A 124 -10.12 -1.63 -18.73
N ARG A 125 -9.12 -2.05 -17.95
CA ARG A 125 -8.98 -1.75 -16.52
C ARG A 125 -7.49 -1.71 -16.18
N ALA A 126 -7.10 -0.74 -15.35
CA ALA A 126 -5.79 -0.69 -14.73
C ALA A 126 -5.73 -1.80 -13.66
N HIS A 127 -5.45 -3.01 -14.10
CA HIS A 127 -5.58 -4.22 -13.28
C HIS A 127 -4.61 -4.23 -12.09
N LEU A 128 -3.38 -3.72 -12.22
CA LEU A 128 -2.46 -3.65 -11.08
C LEU A 128 -2.99 -2.68 -10.02
N ALA A 129 -3.38 -1.48 -10.46
CA ALA A 129 -3.95 -0.47 -9.57
C ALA A 129 -5.18 -1.00 -8.83
N ALA A 130 -6.11 -1.57 -9.60
CA ALA A 130 -7.31 -2.22 -9.09
C ALA A 130 -7.04 -3.31 -8.04
N VAL A 131 -6.09 -4.21 -8.30
CA VAL A 131 -5.75 -5.28 -7.34
C VAL A 131 -5.14 -4.68 -6.09
N LEU A 132 -4.26 -3.68 -6.21
CA LEU A 132 -3.68 -3.01 -5.05
C LEU A 132 -4.73 -2.31 -4.20
N GLU A 133 -5.70 -1.61 -4.82
CA GLU A 133 -6.83 -0.99 -4.11
C GLU A 133 -7.69 -2.04 -3.37
N GLU A 134 -8.01 -3.15 -4.04
CA GLU A 134 -8.79 -4.25 -3.44
C GLU A 134 -8.04 -4.89 -2.26
N LEU A 135 -6.73 -5.11 -2.39
CA LEU A 135 -5.90 -5.66 -1.31
C LEU A 135 -5.73 -4.66 -0.15
N GLU A 136 -5.51 -3.37 -0.45
CA GLU A 136 -5.43 -2.31 0.56
C GLU A 136 -6.73 -2.20 1.35
N ALA A 137 -7.88 -2.26 0.69
CA ALA A 137 -9.20 -2.22 1.34
C ALA A 137 -9.41 -3.39 2.33
N THR A 138 -8.79 -4.54 2.09
CA THR A 138 -8.80 -5.67 3.06
C THR A 138 -7.85 -5.46 4.23
N GLY A 139 -6.99 -4.45 4.20
CA GLY A 139 -5.96 -4.18 5.19
C GLY A 139 -4.69 -5.02 5.01
N LEU A 140 -4.50 -5.65 3.84
CA LEU A 140 -3.36 -6.55 3.59
C LEU A 140 -2.01 -5.84 3.76
N PHE A 141 -1.94 -4.55 3.45
CA PHE A 141 -0.70 -3.77 3.48
C PHE A 141 -0.53 -2.92 4.74
N GLY A 142 -1.36 -3.13 5.77
CA GLY A 142 -1.29 -2.36 7.00
C GLY A 142 0.10 -2.35 7.61
N ASP A 143 0.72 -3.51 7.71
CA ASP A 143 2.04 -3.72 8.29
C ASP A 143 3.17 -3.04 7.48
N LEU A 144 2.91 -2.69 6.23
CA LEU A 144 3.91 -2.12 5.34
C LEU A 144 4.14 -0.64 5.57
N ASN A 145 3.27 0.12 6.23
CA ASN A 145 3.39 1.59 6.36
C ASN A 145 3.68 2.28 5.01
N VAL A 146 2.95 1.89 3.97
CA VAL A 146 3.01 2.50 2.62
C VAL A 146 1.71 3.19 2.23
N THR A 147 1.81 4.10 1.27
CA THR A 147 0.68 4.68 0.52
C THR A 147 0.95 4.55 -0.97
N PHE A 148 -0.08 4.35 -1.79
CA PHE A 148 0.09 4.23 -3.23
C PHE A 148 -0.23 5.54 -3.95
N GLU A 149 0.62 5.90 -4.91
CA GLU A 149 0.35 6.96 -5.86
C GLU A 149 0.20 6.37 -7.27
N TYR A 150 -0.96 6.56 -7.89
CA TYR A 150 -1.32 5.88 -9.13
C TYR A 150 -1.05 6.74 -10.37
N HIS A 151 -0.18 6.23 -11.24
CA HIS A 151 0.21 6.80 -12.53
C HIS A 151 -0.43 5.98 -13.64
N ILE A 152 -1.69 6.29 -13.96
CA ILE A 152 -2.49 5.54 -14.93
C ILE A 152 -2.53 6.27 -16.27
N ARG A 153 -2.03 5.61 -17.31
CA ARG A 153 -2.09 6.16 -18.67
C ARG A 153 -3.21 5.53 -19.48
N ASP A 154 -3.98 6.37 -20.14
CA ASP A 154 -4.91 5.93 -21.16
C ASP A 154 -4.21 5.80 -22.50
N ILE A 155 -4.17 4.59 -23.07
CA ILE A 155 -3.53 4.40 -24.36
C ILE A 155 -4.38 4.96 -25.51
N ARG A 156 -5.66 5.27 -25.28
CA ARG A 156 -6.52 5.95 -26.27
C ARG A 156 -5.96 7.32 -26.67
N ASP A 157 -5.33 8.01 -25.72
CA ASP A 157 -4.72 9.33 -25.93
C ASP A 157 -3.57 9.32 -26.94
N LEU A 158 -3.08 8.13 -27.31
CA LEU A 158 -2.10 8.00 -28.36
C LEU A 158 -2.66 8.19 -29.76
N GLU A 159 -3.98 8.12 -29.97
CA GLU A 159 -4.60 8.20 -31.30
C GLU A 159 -3.93 7.22 -32.30
N ALA A 160 -3.78 5.96 -31.88
CA ALA A 160 -3.24 4.90 -32.72
C ALA A 160 -4.33 4.32 -33.62
N GLU A 161 -3.93 3.78 -34.77
CA GLU A 161 -4.85 3.12 -35.70
C GLU A 161 -5.10 1.66 -35.31
N VAL A 162 -4.15 1.04 -34.61
CA VAL A 162 -4.22 -0.34 -34.14
C VAL A 162 -3.75 -0.42 -32.69
N TYR A 163 -4.51 -1.13 -31.87
CA TYR A 163 -4.24 -1.29 -30.43
C TYR A 163 -3.79 -2.72 -30.08
N PRO A 164 -3.21 -2.96 -28.89
CA PRO A 164 -2.60 -4.26 -28.60
C PRO A 164 -3.56 -5.45 -28.59
N CYS A 165 -4.78 -5.27 -28.06
CA CYS A 165 -5.67 -6.40 -27.75
C CYS A 165 -7.15 -6.02 -27.77
N ARG A 166 -8.01 -6.92 -28.27
CA ARG A 166 -9.49 -6.75 -28.25
C ARG A 166 -10.07 -6.63 -26.86
N ALA A 167 -9.40 -7.17 -25.84
CA ALA A 167 -9.82 -7.02 -24.45
C ALA A 167 -9.93 -5.55 -24.03
N GLY A 168 -9.19 -4.63 -24.67
CA GLY A 168 -9.32 -3.19 -24.48
C GLY A 168 -10.59 -2.57 -25.06
N GLY A 169 -11.40 -3.33 -25.79
CA GLY A 169 -12.62 -2.84 -26.44
C GLY A 169 -12.37 -2.07 -27.74
N PHE A 170 -11.23 -2.28 -28.38
CA PHE A 170 -10.86 -1.63 -29.63
C PHE A 170 -11.37 -2.40 -30.84
N ASP A 171 -11.77 -1.67 -31.88
CA ASP A 171 -12.28 -2.26 -33.13
C ASP A 171 -11.18 -2.95 -33.95
N ARG A 172 -9.95 -2.41 -33.91
CA ARG A 172 -8.80 -2.90 -34.68
C ARG A 172 -7.61 -3.16 -33.77
N THR A 173 -7.12 -4.40 -33.74
CA THR A 173 -6.11 -4.83 -32.76
C THR A 173 -5.05 -5.78 -33.31
N LEU A 174 -3.87 -5.73 -32.70
CA LEU A 174 -2.70 -6.50 -33.10
C LEU A 174 -2.86 -8.01 -32.87
N ASP A 175 -3.61 -8.40 -31.84
CA ASP A 175 -3.85 -9.79 -31.48
C ASP A 175 -4.84 -10.52 -32.39
N ALA A 176 -5.60 -9.79 -33.22
CA ALA A 176 -6.72 -10.36 -33.94
C ALA A 176 -6.86 -9.91 -35.41
N ASP A 177 -6.27 -8.78 -35.78
CA ASP A 177 -6.39 -8.21 -37.12
C ASP A 177 -5.04 -8.18 -37.84
N ARG A 178 -5.08 -8.22 -39.18
CA ARG A 178 -3.89 -8.10 -40.01
C ARG A 178 -3.52 -6.63 -40.24
N LEU A 179 -2.23 -6.38 -40.31
CA LEU A 179 -1.67 -5.07 -40.65
C LEU A 179 -1.37 -4.99 -42.15
N GLU A 180 -1.47 -3.78 -42.69
CA GLU A 180 -1.12 -3.40 -44.06
C GLU A 180 0.34 -2.90 -44.15
N GLY A 181 0.95 -2.54 -43.01
CA GLY A 181 2.38 -2.25 -42.86
C GLY A 181 2.75 -0.77 -42.79
N ASN A 182 1.76 0.13 -42.80
CA ASN A 182 1.93 1.59 -42.74
C ASN A 182 1.21 2.24 -41.55
N GLU A 183 0.59 1.43 -40.69
CA GLU A 183 -0.20 1.91 -39.58
C GLU A 183 0.64 2.35 -38.39
N ARG A 184 0.06 3.25 -37.61
CA ARG A 184 0.54 3.58 -36.27
C ARG A 184 -0.07 2.65 -35.22
N VAL A 185 0.76 1.82 -34.60
CA VAL A 185 0.36 0.79 -33.65
C VAL A 185 0.69 1.22 -32.22
N ALA A 186 -0.31 1.28 -31.34
CA ALA A 186 -0.08 1.40 -29.90
C ALA A 186 0.51 0.10 -29.37
N GLY A 187 1.72 0.15 -28.82
CA GLY A 187 2.44 -1.06 -28.46
C GLY A 187 3.75 -0.78 -27.73
N CYS A 188 4.29 -1.83 -27.11
CA CYS A 188 5.61 -1.77 -26.47
C CYS A 188 6.63 -2.57 -27.28
N LEU A 189 7.78 -2.90 -26.68
CA LEU A 189 8.79 -3.77 -27.27
C LEU A 189 8.20 -5.07 -27.85
N THR A 190 7.22 -5.68 -27.19
CA THR A 190 6.58 -6.92 -27.68
C THR A 190 5.85 -6.69 -29.00
N ALA A 191 5.10 -5.59 -29.13
CA ALA A 191 4.43 -5.23 -30.37
C ALA A 191 5.43 -4.91 -31.48
N ARG A 192 6.52 -4.20 -31.14
CA ARG A 192 7.62 -3.91 -32.08
C ARG A 192 8.24 -5.19 -32.65
N GLN A 193 8.57 -6.15 -31.80
CA GLN A 193 9.13 -7.43 -32.22
C GLN A 193 8.14 -8.21 -33.09
N PHE A 194 6.88 -8.29 -32.67
CA PHE A 194 5.83 -8.92 -33.47
C PHE A 194 5.68 -8.29 -34.85
N CYS A 195 5.66 -6.96 -34.94
CA CYS A 195 5.56 -6.23 -36.20
C CYS A 195 6.78 -6.50 -37.10
N ALA A 196 7.99 -6.39 -36.55
CA ALA A 196 9.22 -6.65 -37.28
C ALA A 196 9.28 -8.07 -37.86
N GLU A 197 8.89 -9.09 -37.08
CA GLU A 197 8.93 -10.49 -37.49
C GLU A 197 7.89 -10.85 -38.57
N ASN A 198 6.73 -10.18 -38.59
CA ASN A 198 5.60 -10.58 -39.43
C ASN A 198 5.28 -9.61 -40.57
N TYR A 199 5.68 -8.35 -40.44
CA TYR A 199 5.33 -7.25 -41.35
C TYR A 199 6.54 -6.36 -41.72
N GLY A 200 7.70 -6.58 -41.08
CA GLY A 200 8.91 -5.78 -41.28
C GLY A 200 8.99 -4.53 -40.39
N ASP A 201 10.05 -3.75 -40.55
CA ASP A 201 10.39 -2.63 -39.66
C ASP A 201 9.68 -1.30 -39.99
N GLY A 202 8.75 -1.30 -40.94
CA GLY A 202 8.09 -0.08 -41.45
C GLY A 202 6.96 0.46 -40.57
N ILE A 203 6.48 -0.33 -39.61
CA ILE A 203 5.35 0.02 -38.74
C ILE A 203 5.81 0.96 -37.62
N GLU A 204 5.10 2.07 -37.44
CA GLU A 204 5.33 2.99 -36.34
C GLU A 204 4.75 2.43 -35.03
N ILE A 205 5.56 2.40 -33.96
CA ILE A 205 5.13 1.97 -32.63
C ILE A 205 4.97 3.19 -31.71
N ALA A 206 3.74 3.47 -31.30
CA ALA A 206 3.42 4.41 -30.25
C ALA A 206 3.56 3.73 -28.87
N GLU A 207 4.56 4.13 -28.10
CA GLU A 207 4.97 3.46 -26.85
C GLU A 207 3.90 3.56 -25.75
N ILE A 208 3.48 2.39 -25.22
CA ILE A 208 2.48 2.25 -24.15
C ILE A 208 3.02 1.62 -22.86
N CYS A 209 4.25 1.13 -22.84
CA CYS A 209 4.78 0.35 -21.72
C CYS A 209 4.68 1.13 -20.40
N PRO A 210 4.10 0.56 -19.33
CA PRO A 210 4.16 1.19 -18.01
C PRO A 210 5.61 1.38 -17.53
N LEU A 211 6.49 0.41 -17.81
CA LEU A 211 7.89 0.49 -17.37
C LEU A 211 8.67 1.66 -17.97
N THR A 212 8.35 2.09 -19.19
CA THR A 212 9.05 3.23 -19.81
C THR A 212 8.60 4.57 -19.24
N GLN A 213 7.48 4.59 -18.50
CA GLN A 213 6.90 5.78 -17.88
C GLN A 213 7.37 5.98 -16.44
N VAL A 214 8.11 5.02 -15.87
CA VAL A 214 8.65 5.11 -14.53
C VAL A 214 9.52 6.36 -14.39
N ALA A 215 9.15 7.23 -13.45
CA ALA A 215 9.81 8.48 -13.13
C ALA A 215 10.23 8.60 -11.65
N GLU A 216 9.58 7.84 -10.76
CA GLU A 216 9.75 7.90 -9.31
C GLU A 216 9.98 6.51 -8.72
N GLU A 217 10.53 6.47 -7.50
CA GLU A 217 10.86 5.26 -6.76
C GLU A 217 10.49 5.37 -5.26
N PRO A 218 10.22 4.26 -4.57
CA PRO A 218 10.08 2.92 -5.12
C PRO A 218 8.80 2.78 -5.95
N PHE A 219 8.84 2.00 -7.03
CA PHE A 219 7.69 1.82 -7.93
C PHE A 219 7.25 0.37 -8.08
N ILE A 220 6.01 0.15 -8.49
CA ILE A 220 5.54 -1.14 -9.00
C ILE A 220 4.83 -0.95 -10.34
N ALA A 221 5.14 -1.80 -11.32
CA ALA A 221 4.62 -1.68 -12.68
C ALA A 221 4.40 -3.04 -13.35
N ARG A 222 3.62 -3.06 -14.45
CA ARG A 222 3.35 -4.29 -15.22
C ARG A 222 4.23 -4.46 -16.45
N CYS A 223 4.60 -5.71 -16.75
CA CYS A 223 5.26 -6.09 -18.00
C CYS A 223 4.78 -7.46 -18.53
N CYS A 224 4.66 -7.64 -19.85
CA CYS A 224 4.22 -8.92 -20.46
C CYS A 224 5.38 -9.88 -20.72
N ARG A 225 6.59 -9.42 -20.46
CA ARG A 225 7.81 -10.19 -20.60
C ARG A 225 8.16 -10.74 -19.23
N GLY A 226 7.81 -12.01 -19.00
CA GLY A 226 8.00 -12.66 -17.70
C GLY A 226 9.45 -12.70 -17.23
N GLU A 227 10.42 -12.66 -18.14
CA GLU A 227 11.84 -12.53 -17.81
C GLU A 227 12.23 -11.17 -17.19
N ARG A 228 11.33 -10.17 -17.25
CA ARG A 228 11.50 -8.86 -16.60
C ARG A 228 10.82 -8.79 -15.23
N GLU A 229 10.12 -9.84 -14.82
CA GLU A 229 9.42 -9.90 -13.53
C GLU A 229 10.42 -9.97 -12.36
N GLY A 230 10.03 -9.37 -11.24
CA GLY A 230 10.84 -9.31 -10.02
C GLY A 230 11.26 -7.89 -9.67
N VAL A 231 12.18 -7.81 -8.72
CA VAL A 231 12.66 -6.55 -8.15
C VAL A 231 13.97 -6.15 -8.81
N GLY A 232 14.13 -4.87 -9.17
CA GLY A 232 15.34 -4.37 -9.81
C GLY A 232 15.26 -2.89 -10.18
N VAL A 233 16.22 -2.45 -10.99
CA VAL A 233 16.33 -1.06 -11.44
C VAL A 233 15.86 -0.92 -12.89
N TRP A 234 14.93 0.00 -13.12
CA TRP A 234 14.38 0.35 -14.44
C TRP A 234 14.36 1.86 -14.58
N ASN A 235 14.85 2.38 -15.71
CA ASN A 235 15.00 3.83 -15.91
C ASN A 235 15.73 4.53 -14.75
N GLU A 236 16.78 3.90 -14.21
CA GLU A 236 17.55 4.42 -13.05
C GLU A 236 16.73 4.50 -11.75
N LYS A 237 15.51 3.95 -11.72
CA LYS A 237 14.62 3.91 -10.57
C LYS A 237 14.50 2.48 -10.05
N TYR A 238 14.46 2.33 -8.73
CA TYR A 238 14.30 1.03 -8.09
C TYR A 238 12.82 0.67 -7.92
N GLY A 239 12.47 -0.59 -8.21
CA GLY A 239 11.09 -1.03 -8.06
C GLY A 239 10.84 -2.50 -8.38
N GLY A 240 9.56 -2.86 -8.32
CA GLY A 240 9.02 -4.18 -8.64
C GLY A 240 8.33 -4.20 -10.01
N VAL A 241 8.53 -5.28 -10.75
CA VAL A 241 7.82 -5.55 -11.99
C VAL A 241 7.05 -6.84 -11.83
N VAL A 242 5.77 -6.81 -12.20
CA VAL A 242 4.89 -7.99 -12.16
C VAL A 242 4.34 -8.29 -13.55
N HIS A 243 4.08 -9.57 -13.83
CA HIS A 243 3.52 -9.97 -15.11
C HIS A 243 2.06 -9.48 -15.29
N TRP A 244 1.56 -9.30 -16.52
CA TRP A 244 0.13 -8.91 -16.73
C TRP A 244 -0.86 -9.92 -16.18
N GLY A 245 -0.46 -11.20 -16.13
CA GLY A 245 -1.21 -12.29 -15.54
C GLY A 245 -0.82 -12.61 -14.09
N ALA A 246 -0.10 -11.73 -13.40
CA ALA A 246 0.30 -11.94 -12.02
C ALA A 246 -0.93 -12.04 -11.11
N SER A 247 -0.91 -12.99 -10.18
CA SER A 247 -1.96 -13.13 -9.17
C SER A 247 -1.82 -12.06 -8.07
N PRO A 248 -2.88 -11.76 -7.30
CA PRO A 248 -2.76 -10.87 -6.14
C PRO A 248 -1.64 -11.29 -5.16
N HIS A 249 -1.43 -12.59 -4.96
CA HIS A 249 -0.34 -13.10 -4.14
C HIS A 249 1.05 -12.79 -4.71
N THR A 250 1.21 -12.91 -6.03
CA THR A 250 2.48 -12.56 -6.71
C THR A 250 2.78 -11.07 -6.57
N ILE A 251 1.76 -10.21 -6.72
CA ILE A 251 1.88 -8.76 -6.56
C ILE A 251 2.33 -8.42 -5.13
N ASP A 252 1.68 -9.00 -4.12
CA ASP A 252 2.05 -8.86 -2.70
C ASP A 252 3.51 -9.28 -2.43
N LEU A 253 3.94 -10.45 -2.93
CA LEU A 253 5.30 -10.93 -2.74
C LEU A 253 6.35 -9.98 -3.35
N VAL A 254 6.13 -9.50 -4.58
CA VAL A 254 7.05 -8.57 -5.24
C VAL A 254 7.09 -7.23 -4.51
N LEU A 255 5.93 -6.70 -4.09
CA LEU A 255 5.83 -5.46 -3.33
C LEU A 255 6.59 -5.56 -2.01
N ARG A 256 6.35 -6.62 -1.23
CA ARG A 256 7.00 -6.83 0.09
C ARG A 256 8.51 -6.94 -0.05
N ARG A 257 8.97 -7.75 -0.99
CA ARG A 257 10.41 -7.92 -1.26
C ARG A 257 11.06 -6.60 -1.67
N MET A 258 10.43 -5.84 -2.56
CA MET A 258 10.93 -4.53 -2.99
C MET A 258 11.04 -3.56 -1.79
N LEU A 259 10.02 -3.51 -0.93
CA LEU A 259 10.03 -2.62 0.23
C LEU A 259 11.07 -3.02 1.28
N GLU A 260 11.28 -4.31 1.48
CA GLU A 260 12.33 -4.83 2.37
C GLU A 260 13.72 -4.39 1.88
N GLU A 261 14.04 -4.69 0.62
CA GLU A 261 15.32 -4.32 0.00
C GLU A 261 15.52 -2.79 -0.06
N TRP A 262 14.47 -2.00 -0.38
CA TRP A 262 14.52 -0.53 -0.37
C TRP A 262 14.90 0.03 1.01
N ARG A 263 14.29 -0.48 2.07
CA ARG A 263 14.54 -0.02 3.45
C ARG A 263 15.92 -0.40 3.95
N GLU A 264 16.44 -1.56 3.53
CA GLU A 264 17.81 -1.93 3.85
C GLU A 264 18.82 -0.98 3.21
N ASP A 265 18.57 -0.54 1.97
CA ASP A 265 19.46 0.37 1.25
C ASP A 265 19.42 1.80 1.81
N GLU A 266 18.22 2.36 2.06
CA GLU A 266 18.08 3.66 2.73
C GLU A 266 18.71 3.67 4.13
N GLY A 267 18.59 2.56 4.88
CA GLY A 267 19.22 2.39 6.19
C GLY A 267 20.74 2.43 6.13
N ARG A 268 21.34 1.92 5.05
CA ARG A 268 22.80 2.00 4.80
C ARG A 268 23.23 3.40 4.38
N GLY A 269 22.42 4.10 3.57
CA GLY A 269 22.68 5.47 3.13
C GLY A 269 22.62 6.54 4.23
N ARG A 270 21.91 6.28 5.35
CA ARG A 270 21.84 7.16 6.54
C ARG A 270 22.88 6.87 7.62
N SER A 271 23.71 5.85 7.44
CA SER A 271 24.77 5.44 8.38
C SER A 271 26.16 5.93 7.97
N GLY A 272 26.26 6.78 6.95
CA GLY A 272 27.50 7.35 6.41
C GLY A 272 27.72 8.81 6.76
#